data_AF-A0A6I4TMW8-F1
#
_entry.id   AF-A0A6I4TMW8-F1
#
_cell.length_a   1.000
_cell.length_b   1.000
_cell.length_c   1.000
_cell.angle_alpha   90.00
_cell.angle_beta   90.00
_cell.angle_gamma   90.00
#
_symmetry.space_group_name_H-M   'P 1'
#
loop_
_entity.id
_entity.type
_entity.pdbx_description
1 polymer ?
#
loop_
_entity_poly.entity_id
_entity_poly.type
_entity_poly.pdbx_seq_one_letter_code
_entity_poly.pdbx_strand_id
1 'polypeptide(L)'
;MNFTTDLHEFSVGRIIPVNSGTSGDVVFANRRELLDAIFGYYGKRQVNGRWYAYFGAMVLKRNPGTNSRTSFGFDHGRPFLYRVDVTDMSVEKIKGPAREGQSRDWLVGAEGDVAATFDIDNESGRWTIQGPDGNAIAEGRQESGRAGMVGLGYGGQSVIYSQADADGTNTWYDVSLAGGPAELFLDEVDVDRLYFDRLTGHLTGYLRGDGNKVAVFKDPAKSKTAKDVRAAFSHLDMRMMEWTSDFGRVLVRTSGNQDSGTWFKVDLREKKADAFAYERMAIGPNEVGAISTVDYVASDGLEMDGILTLPPGREPNNLPVVMLPHGGPHSHDTASFHWWAQAFASRGYAVFQPNFRGSTNRNQAFRRAGYGEWGRAMQTDISDGLAKLAQAGIVDPKRACIVGASYGGYAALAGVTLQQDIYRCAVAVAPVSDIRKMYYEDVRASGRDRTTEKSLELQLGPQERWDEVSPWKNAAKASAPVMLIHGRDDTVVPYVHSHRMADALKDAKKPYVLVPLEGEDHWLSLSSTRKQMLEAAVGFVEKHNPAD
;
A
#
# COMPACT_ATOMS: atom_id res chain seq x y z
N MET A 1 34.73 9.68 2.31
CA MET A 1 34.73 8.29 1.81
C MET A 1 33.31 7.97 1.39
N ASN A 2 33.06 7.89 0.09
CA ASN A 2 31.75 7.57 -0.48
C ASN A 2 31.49 6.08 -0.30
N PHE A 3 30.71 5.69 0.70
CA PHE A 3 29.98 4.44 0.62
C PHE A 3 28.75 4.69 -0.24
N THR A 4 28.92 4.49 -1.56
CA THR A 4 27.80 4.12 -2.42
C THR A 4 27.41 2.70 -2.05
N THR A 5 26.56 2.53 -1.05
CA THR A 5 25.86 1.25 -0.87
C THR A 5 24.45 1.49 -1.30
N ASP A 6 24.08 0.93 -2.46
CA ASP A 6 22.69 0.71 -2.76
C ASP A 6 22.10 -0.04 -1.55
N LEU A 7 21.15 0.59 -0.86
CA LEU A 7 20.47 -0.02 0.26
C LEU A 7 19.43 -0.99 -0.31
N HIS A 8 19.31 -2.15 0.32
CA HIS A 8 18.34 -3.17 -0.07
C HIS A 8 17.53 -3.58 1.15
N GLU A 9 16.21 -3.52 1.03
CA GLU A 9 15.29 -4.06 2.03
C GLU A 9 15.08 -5.56 1.81
N PHE A 10 15.25 -6.34 2.87
CA PHE A 10 14.92 -7.76 2.89
C PHE A 10 13.80 -7.99 3.89
N SER A 11 12.81 -8.78 3.48
CA SER A 11 11.76 -9.24 4.38
C SER A 11 12.20 -10.52 5.08
N VAL A 12 11.85 -10.68 6.35
CA VAL A 12 12.03 -11.93 7.10
C VAL A 12 10.68 -12.48 7.53
N GLY A 13 10.48 -13.78 7.32
CA GLY A 13 9.33 -14.50 7.86
C GLY A 13 9.58 -14.91 9.31
N ARG A 14 8.59 -14.75 10.19
CA ARG A 14 8.64 -15.27 11.57
C ARG A 14 7.42 -16.11 11.89
N ILE A 15 7.63 -17.24 12.55
CA ILE A 15 6.57 -18.13 13.03
C ILE A 15 6.52 -18.01 14.56
N ILE A 16 5.44 -17.44 15.09
CA ILE A 16 5.29 -17.15 16.51
C ILE A 16 4.26 -18.10 17.12
N PRO A 17 4.66 -19.06 17.98
CA PRO A 17 3.71 -19.97 18.60
C PRO A 17 3.00 -19.29 19.78
N VAL A 18 1.70 -19.07 19.63
CA VAL A 18 0.88 -18.26 20.56
C VAL A 18 0.84 -18.82 21.99
N ASN A 19 0.99 -20.13 22.19
CA ASN A 19 0.85 -20.79 23.50
C ASN A 19 2.17 -21.16 24.18
N SER A 20 3.31 -20.86 23.56
CA SER A 20 4.61 -21.44 23.97
C SER A 20 5.48 -20.53 24.84
N GLY A 21 5.20 -19.23 24.88
CA GLY A 21 6.07 -18.25 25.53
C GLY A 21 7.48 -18.13 24.92
N THR A 22 7.76 -18.78 23.78
CA THR A 22 9.05 -18.70 23.10
C THR A 22 9.11 -17.51 22.14
N SER A 23 10.32 -16.98 21.93
CA SER A 23 10.60 -16.08 20.81
C SER A 23 10.44 -16.89 19.53
N GLY A 24 9.47 -16.54 18.67
CA GLY A 24 9.18 -17.28 17.44
C GLY A 24 10.41 -17.49 16.53
N ASP A 25 10.34 -18.53 15.69
CA ASP A 25 11.42 -18.91 14.80
C ASP A 25 11.46 -18.05 13.53
N VAL A 26 12.66 -17.74 13.05
CA VAL A 26 12.89 -17.03 11.79
C VAL A 26 12.97 -18.05 10.66
N VAL A 27 12.20 -17.82 9.60
CA VAL A 27 12.18 -18.65 8.39
C VAL A 27 13.55 -18.57 7.72
N PHE A 28 14.17 -19.74 7.47
CA PHE A 28 15.49 -19.94 6.84
C PHE A 28 16.75 -19.59 7.66
N ALA A 29 16.66 -19.02 8.87
CA ALA A 29 17.83 -18.57 9.64
C ALA A 29 18.96 -19.59 9.86
N ASN A 30 18.65 -20.88 9.87
CA ASN A 30 19.63 -21.96 10.06
C ASN A 30 20.04 -22.68 8.75
N ARG A 31 19.73 -22.11 7.58
CA ARG A 31 20.05 -22.68 6.26
C ARG A 31 21.16 -21.90 5.57
N ARG A 32 22.38 -22.43 5.57
CA ARG A 32 23.57 -21.75 5.00
C ARG A 32 23.52 -21.62 3.48
N GLU A 33 22.74 -22.47 2.84
CA GLU A 33 22.50 -22.52 1.41
C GLU A 33 21.41 -21.55 0.94
N LEU A 34 20.69 -20.89 1.86
CA LEU A 34 19.67 -19.89 1.55
C LEU A 34 20.08 -18.54 2.11
N LEU A 35 19.68 -17.47 1.43
CA LEU A 35 19.69 -16.15 2.05
C LEU A 35 18.65 -16.14 3.18
N ASP A 36 19.01 -15.56 4.34
CA ASP A 36 18.11 -15.40 5.50
C ASP A 36 17.08 -14.28 5.26
N ALA A 37 16.29 -14.44 4.20
CA ALA A 37 15.28 -13.51 3.72
C ALA A 37 14.22 -14.25 2.91
N ILE A 38 13.00 -13.72 2.90
CA ILE A 38 11.88 -14.22 2.09
C ILE A 38 11.63 -13.29 0.91
N PHE A 39 11.28 -13.89 -0.22
CA PHE A 39 10.97 -13.22 -1.50
C PHE A 39 9.58 -13.64 -1.95
N GLY A 40 8.56 -13.16 -1.23
CA GLY A 40 7.17 -13.54 -1.42
C GLY A 40 6.69 -14.60 -0.43
N TYR A 41 5.39 -14.55 -0.13
CA TYR A 41 4.67 -15.52 0.70
C TYR A 41 3.47 -16.05 -0.09
N TYR A 42 3.43 -17.36 -0.29
CA TYR A 42 2.48 -18.04 -1.17
C TYR A 42 1.38 -18.79 -0.40
N GLY A 43 1.15 -18.36 0.84
CA GLY A 43 0.12 -18.90 1.71
C GLY A 43 0.60 -20.05 2.61
N LYS A 44 -0.36 -20.58 3.37
CA LYS A 44 -0.19 -21.75 4.25
C LYS A 44 -1.20 -22.84 3.88
N ARG A 45 -0.82 -24.10 4.01
CA ARG A 45 -1.69 -25.26 3.72
C ARG A 45 -1.62 -26.27 4.85
N GLN A 46 -2.72 -26.99 5.06
CA GLN A 46 -2.72 -28.15 5.93
C GLN A 46 -2.69 -29.41 5.07
N VAL A 47 -1.53 -30.07 5.01
CA VAL A 47 -1.31 -31.27 4.18
C VAL A 47 -1.09 -32.46 5.10
N ASN A 48 -1.93 -33.49 4.99
CA ASN A 48 -1.90 -34.67 5.86
C ASN A 48 -1.89 -34.31 7.37
N GLY A 49 -2.68 -33.31 7.75
CA GLY A 49 -2.81 -32.84 9.14
C GLY A 49 -1.67 -31.94 9.64
N ARG A 50 -0.59 -31.78 8.87
CA ARG A 50 0.54 -30.89 9.20
C ARG A 50 0.42 -29.55 8.49
N TRP A 51 0.91 -28.49 9.13
CA TRP A 51 0.87 -27.14 8.60
C TRP A 51 2.16 -26.77 7.90
N TYR A 52 2.03 -26.31 6.66
CA TYR A 52 3.14 -25.82 5.85
C TYR A 52 2.89 -24.38 5.43
N ALA A 53 3.95 -23.59 5.36
CA ALA A 53 3.96 -22.25 4.79
C ALA A 53 4.92 -22.19 3.60
N TYR A 54 4.57 -21.41 2.58
CA TYR A 54 5.28 -21.39 1.30
C TYR A 54 5.93 -20.02 1.08
N PHE A 55 7.23 -20.01 0.80
CA PHE A 55 8.01 -18.79 0.67
C PHE A 55 8.95 -18.87 -0.53
N GLY A 56 9.19 -17.72 -1.15
CA GLY A 56 10.30 -17.57 -2.10
C GLY A 56 11.62 -17.40 -1.36
N ALA A 57 12.69 -18.01 -1.83
CA ALA A 57 14.03 -17.86 -1.26
C ALA A 57 15.11 -17.80 -2.33
N MET A 58 16.15 -16.99 -2.09
CA MET A 58 17.34 -16.94 -2.93
C MET A 58 18.33 -18.00 -2.47
N VAL A 59 18.84 -18.80 -3.41
CA VAL A 59 19.81 -19.86 -3.13
C VAL A 59 21.23 -19.29 -3.26
N LEU A 60 22.07 -19.61 -2.28
CA LEU A 60 23.48 -19.24 -2.24
C LEU A 60 24.33 -20.40 -2.74
N LYS A 61 25.25 -20.11 -3.66
CA LYS A 61 26.27 -21.04 -4.15
C LYS A 61 27.64 -20.54 -3.74
N ARG A 62 28.52 -21.47 -3.36
CA ARG A 62 29.91 -21.13 -3.05
C ARG A 62 30.63 -20.67 -4.32
N ASN A 63 31.36 -19.56 -4.23
CA ASN A 63 32.10 -19.04 -5.37
C ASN A 63 33.29 -19.97 -5.71
N PRO A 64 33.32 -20.58 -6.91
CA PRO A 64 34.41 -21.45 -7.30
C PRO A 64 35.74 -20.66 -7.38
N GLY A 65 36.84 -21.29 -6.98
CA GLY A 65 38.18 -20.68 -7.03
C GLY A 65 38.57 -19.80 -5.83
N THR A 66 37.72 -19.69 -4.81
CA THR A 66 38.07 -18.97 -3.57
C THR A 66 38.43 -19.95 -2.44
N ASN A 67 39.58 -19.76 -1.80
CA ASN A 67 39.95 -20.51 -0.58
C ASN A 67 39.15 -20.04 0.65
N SER A 68 38.30 -19.02 0.51
CA SER A 68 37.42 -18.55 1.56
C SER A 68 36.28 -19.54 1.80
N ARG A 69 36.02 -19.83 3.08
CA ARG A 69 34.84 -20.60 3.53
C ARG A 69 33.57 -19.74 3.61
N THR A 70 33.67 -18.44 3.37
CA THR A 70 32.58 -17.46 3.49
C THR A 70 32.24 -16.76 2.18
N SER A 71 32.87 -17.14 1.06
CA SER A 71 32.57 -16.55 -0.25
C SER A 71 31.41 -17.29 -0.93
N PHE A 72 30.26 -16.63 -0.96
CA PHE A 72 29.05 -17.09 -1.63
C PHE A 72 28.60 -16.06 -2.66
N GLY A 73 27.97 -16.53 -3.72
CA GLY A 73 27.19 -15.74 -4.67
C GLY A 73 25.79 -16.34 -4.78
N PHE A 74 24.89 -15.65 -5.48
CA PHE A 74 23.60 -16.24 -5.80
C PHE A 74 23.76 -17.37 -6.82
N ASP A 75 23.11 -18.51 -6.59
CA ASP A 75 23.01 -19.60 -7.56
C ASP A 75 22.22 -19.17 -8.81
N HIS A 76 21.20 -18.34 -8.60
CA HIS A 76 20.35 -17.76 -9.63
C HIS A 76 19.87 -16.36 -9.20
N GLY A 77 19.63 -15.44 -10.14
CA GLY A 77 19.14 -14.09 -9.85
C GLY A 77 17.66 -13.99 -9.46
N ARG A 78 16.97 -15.14 -9.26
CA ARG A 78 15.52 -15.20 -9.04
C ARG A 78 15.15 -16.18 -7.91
N PRO A 79 14.06 -15.93 -7.18
CA PRO A 79 13.65 -16.79 -6.07
C PRO A 79 13.26 -18.21 -6.53
N PHE A 80 13.51 -19.18 -5.67
CA PHE A 80 12.96 -20.54 -5.74
C PHE A 80 11.80 -20.65 -4.75
N LEU A 81 10.84 -21.56 -5.01
CA LEU A 81 9.74 -21.81 -4.07
C LEU A 81 10.11 -22.90 -3.07
N TYR A 82 9.94 -22.61 -1.78
CA TYR A 82 10.16 -23.53 -0.68
C TYR A 82 8.89 -23.72 0.17
N ARG A 83 8.72 -24.94 0.70
CA ARG A 83 7.76 -25.27 1.76
C ARG A 83 8.51 -25.32 3.09
N VAL A 84 7.90 -24.79 4.14
CA VAL A 84 8.39 -24.79 5.53
C VAL A 84 7.35 -25.44 6.41
N ASP A 85 7.70 -26.51 7.14
CA ASP A 85 6.84 -27.05 8.19
C ASP A 85 6.86 -26.11 9.39
N VAL A 86 5.69 -25.61 9.80
CA VAL A 86 5.61 -24.59 10.86
C VAL A 86 5.81 -25.16 12.27
N THR A 87 5.90 -26.49 12.39
CA THR A 87 6.04 -27.20 13.67
C THR A 87 7.51 -27.46 14.00
N ASP A 88 8.29 -27.92 13.02
CA ASP A 88 9.70 -28.29 13.20
C ASP A 88 10.68 -27.46 12.36
N MET A 89 10.19 -26.49 11.60
CA MET A 89 10.98 -25.59 10.74
C MET A 89 11.84 -26.32 9.69
N SER A 90 11.46 -27.55 9.33
CA SER A 90 12.01 -28.24 8.18
C SER A 90 11.63 -27.51 6.88
N VAL A 91 12.52 -27.54 5.89
CA VAL A 91 12.45 -26.72 4.67
C VAL A 91 12.72 -27.64 3.49
N GLU A 92 11.87 -27.55 2.48
CA GLU A 92 11.95 -28.35 1.27
C GLU A 92 11.74 -27.48 0.03
N LYS A 93 12.57 -27.69 -0.99
CA LYS A 93 12.44 -26.99 -2.28
C LYS A 93 11.31 -27.60 -3.10
N ILE A 94 10.33 -26.80 -3.49
CA ILE A 94 9.16 -27.23 -4.27
C ILE A 94 9.29 -26.94 -5.76
N LYS A 95 9.77 -25.74 -6.13
CA LYS A 95 9.86 -25.34 -7.54
C LYS A 95 11.10 -24.48 -7.80
N GLY A 96 11.63 -24.60 -9.01
CA GLY A 96 12.73 -23.77 -9.51
C GLY A 96 12.31 -22.34 -9.88
N PRO A 97 13.29 -21.45 -10.11
CA PRO A 97 13.07 -20.05 -10.38
C PRO A 97 12.55 -19.82 -11.80
N ALA A 98 12.21 -18.56 -12.11
CA ALA A 98 12.05 -18.08 -13.48
C ALA A 98 13.37 -18.16 -14.26
N ARG A 99 13.33 -18.00 -15.58
CA ARG A 99 14.54 -17.74 -16.36
C ARG A 99 15.13 -16.38 -16.02
N GLU A 100 16.42 -16.20 -16.26
CA GLU A 100 17.02 -14.87 -16.23
C GLU A 100 16.29 -13.91 -17.18
N GLY A 101 16.10 -12.65 -16.76
CA GLY A 101 15.29 -11.67 -17.48
C GLY A 101 13.77 -11.82 -17.33
N GLN A 102 13.28 -12.87 -16.64
CA GLN A 102 11.86 -13.06 -16.36
C GLN A 102 11.55 -12.92 -14.87
N SER A 103 10.32 -12.54 -14.56
CA SER A 103 9.75 -12.58 -13.21
C SER A 103 8.73 -13.71 -13.12
N ARG A 104 8.65 -14.39 -11.97
CA ARG A 104 7.74 -15.51 -11.75
C ARG A 104 6.88 -15.33 -10.51
N ASP A 105 5.64 -15.78 -10.61
CA ASP A 105 4.71 -15.97 -9.50
C ASP A 105 4.16 -17.41 -9.45
N TRP A 106 3.71 -17.85 -8.29
CA TRP A 106 3.19 -19.21 -8.05
C TRP A 106 1.84 -19.17 -7.34
N LEU A 107 0.93 -20.05 -7.76
CA LEU A 107 -0.25 -20.42 -6.97
C LEU A 107 -0.07 -21.82 -6.40
N VAL A 108 -0.19 -21.94 -5.08
CA VAL A 108 -0.09 -23.22 -4.35
C VAL A 108 -1.49 -23.76 -4.09
N GLY A 109 -1.76 -25.01 -4.49
CA GLY A 109 -3.03 -25.71 -4.31
C GLY A 109 -3.28 -26.14 -2.85
N ALA A 110 -4.44 -26.75 -2.60
CA ALA A 110 -4.84 -27.20 -1.26
C ALA A 110 -3.92 -28.29 -0.69
N GLU A 111 -3.44 -29.19 -1.56
CA GLU A 111 -2.53 -30.29 -1.19
C GLU A 111 -1.06 -29.85 -1.16
N GLY A 112 -0.80 -28.56 -1.38
CA GLY A 112 0.54 -27.99 -1.29
C GLY A 112 1.40 -28.13 -2.53
N ASP A 113 0.83 -28.57 -3.64
CA ASP A 113 1.39 -28.61 -4.98
C ASP A 113 1.31 -27.25 -5.67
N VAL A 114 2.13 -27.04 -6.71
CA VAL A 114 2.05 -25.82 -7.53
C VAL A 114 0.96 -26.00 -8.57
N ALA A 115 -0.17 -25.34 -8.34
CA ALA A 115 -1.33 -25.39 -9.23
C ALA A 115 -1.12 -24.58 -10.51
N ALA A 116 -0.43 -23.44 -10.42
CA ALA A 116 -0.10 -22.63 -11.59
C ALA A 116 1.18 -21.80 -11.38
N THR A 117 1.83 -21.45 -12.49
CA THR A 117 2.94 -20.49 -12.53
C THR A 117 2.68 -19.39 -13.55
N PHE A 118 3.00 -18.16 -13.20
CA PHE A 118 3.00 -17.02 -14.13
C PHE A 118 4.43 -16.60 -14.38
N ASP A 119 4.84 -16.52 -15.64
CA ASP A 119 6.12 -15.97 -16.06
C ASP A 119 5.88 -14.74 -16.93
N ILE A 120 6.59 -13.64 -16.68
CA ILE A 120 6.63 -12.46 -17.53
C ILE A 120 8.06 -12.09 -17.92
N ASP A 121 8.25 -11.81 -19.20
CA ASP A 121 9.49 -11.29 -19.76
C ASP A 121 9.60 -9.78 -19.52
N ASN A 122 10.62 -9.37 -18.77
CA ASN A 122 10.79 -7.99 -18.31
C ASN A 122 11.18 -7.00 -19.44
N GLU A 123 11.45 -7.49 -20.66
CA GLU A 123 11.77 -6.61 -21.80
C GLU A 123 10.57 -6.44 -22.73
N SER A 124 9.95 -7.55 -23.13
CA SER A 124 8.86 -7.57 -24.10
C SER A 124 7.48 -7.43 -23.48
N GLY A 125 7.36 -7.69 -22.16
CA GLY A 125 6.09 -7.79 -21.46
C GLY A 125 5.26 -9.01 -21.86
N ARG A 126 5.84 -9.96 -22.61
CA ARG A 126 5.18 -11.23 -22.93
C ARG A 126 5.08 -12.07 -21.67
N TRP A 127 3.91 -12.65 -21.44
CA TRP A 127 3.67 -13.44 -20.25
C TRP A 127 2.91 -14.73 -20.59
N THR A 128 3.07 -15.73 -19.73
CA THR A 128 2.40 -17.03 -19.83
C THR A 128 1.99 -17.52 -18.45
N ILE A 129 0.77 -18.06 -18.35
CA ILE A 129 0.30 -18.85 -17.22
C ILE A 129 0.38 -20.32 -17.62
N GLN A 130 1.09 -21.12 -16.82
CA GLN A 130 1.19 -22.57 -16.99
C GLN A 130 0.38 -23.28 -15.91
N GLY A 131 -0.35 -24.32 -16.31
CA GLY A 131 -1.06 -25.23 -15.41
C GLY A 131 -0.13 -26.24 -14.73
N PRO A 132 -0.67 -27.19 -13.96
CA PRO A 132 0.12 -28.13 -13.15
C PRO A 132 1.02 -29.04 -14.00
N ASP A 133 0.59 -29.39 -15.20
CA ASP A 133 1.34 -30.22 -16.16
C ASP A 133 2.45 -29.43 -16.89
N GLY A 134 2.58 -28.13 -16.64
CA GLY A 134 3.54 -27.24 -17.29
C GLY A 134 3.08 -26.70 -18.66
N ASN A 135 1.90 -27.10 -19.13
CA ASN A 135 1.31 -26.58 -20.37
C ASN A 135 0.80 -25.15 -20.16
N ALA A 136 0.98 -24.30 -21.18
CA ALA A 136 0.40 -22.96 -21.20
C ALA A 136 -1.13 -23.06 -21.25
N ILE A 137 -1.80 -22.38 -20.31
CA ILE A 137 -3.27 -22.28 -20.26
C ILE A 137 -3.77 -20.87 -20.61
N ALA A 138 -2.92 -19.85 -20.43
CA ALA A 138 -3.16 -18.49 -20.92
C ALA A 138 -1.83 -17.82 -21.26
N GLU A 139 -1.84 -16.91 -22.22
CA GLU A 139 -0.68 -16.13 -22.62
C GLU A 139 -1.09 -14.75 -23.15
N GLY A 140 -0.18 -13.80 -23.12
CA GLY A 140 -0.44 -12.47 -23.65
C GLY A 140 0.78 -11.57 -23.63
N ARG A 141 0.54 -10.28 -23.84
CA ARG A 141 1.59 -9.26 -23.81
C ARG A 141 1.04 -7.98 -23.17
N GLN A 142 1.74 -7.48 -22.15
CA GLN A 142 1.44 -6.22 -21.50
C GLN A 142 2.75 -5.46 -21.27
N GLU A 143 3.00 -4.42 -22.06
CA GLU A 143 4.31 -3.77 -22.10
C GLU A 143 4.66 -2.95 -20.86
N SER A 144 3.68 -2.59 -20.03
CA SER A 144 3.89 -1.94 -18.72
C SER A 144 3.91 -2.94 -17.55
N GLY A 145 3.91 -4.26 -17.82
CA GLY A 145 3.98 -5.29 -16.79
C GLY A 145 2.69 -5.46 -15.98
N ARG A 146 1.59 -4.83 -16.42
CA ARG A 146 0.29 -4.85 -15.71
C ARG A 146 -0.50 -6.11 -16.04
N ALA A 147 0.08 -7.27 -15.75
CA ALA A 147 -0.58 -8.57 -15.81
C ALA A 147 -0.05 -9.46 -14.68
N GLY A 148 -0.89 -10.36 -14.15
CA GLY A 148 -0.48 -11.28 -13.09
C GLY A 148 -1.61 -12.14 -12.57
N MET A 149 -1.27 -13.23 -11.88
CA MET A 149 -2.25 -14.08 -11.23
C MET A 149 -2.83 -13.38 -10.00
N VAL A 150 -4.13 -13.52 -9.79
CA VAL A 150 -4.87 -13.00 -8.64
C VAL A 150 -5.07 -14.09 -7.59
N GLY A 151 -5.37 -15.31 -8.01
CA GLY A 151 -5.58 -16.45 -7.11
C GLY A 151 -6.23 -17.64 -7.80
N LEU A 152 -6.46 -18.72 -7.05
CA LEU A 152 -7.21 -19.87 -7.55
C LEU A 152 -8.71 -19.58 -7.52
N GLY A 153 -9.40 -19.94 -8.60
CA GLY A 153 -10.85 -19.78 -8.72
C GLY A 153 -11.65 -20.69 -7.79
N TYR A 154 -12.96 -20.68 -7.97
CA TYR A 154 -13.86 -21.44 -7.11
C TYR A 154 -13.59 -22.94 -7.20
N GLY A 155 -13.33 -23.56 -6.05
CA GLY A 155 -13.03 -25.00 -5.99
C GLY A 155 -11.62 -25.39 -6.45
N GLY A 156 -10.77 -24.42 -6.79
CA GLY A 156 -9.36 -24.67 -7.13
C GLY A 156 -9.14 -25.29 -8.52
N GLN A 157 -10.12 -25.20 -9.42
CA GLN A 157 -10.05 -25.81 -10.76
C GLN A 157 -9.58 -24.84 -11.85
N SER A 158 -9.35 -23.58 -11.49
CA SER A 158 -9.04 -22.52 -12.42
C SER A 158 -8.15 -21.44 -11.78
N VAL A 159 -7.61 -20.56 -12.60
CA VAL A 159 -6.79 -19.41 -12.21
C VAL A 159 -7.55 -18.14 -12.56
N ILE A 160 -7.72 -17.28 -11.56
CA ILE A 160 -8.10 -15.89 -11.79
C ILE A 160 -6.82 -15.10 -12.06
N TYR A 161 -6.75 -14.43 -13.19
CA TYR A 161 -5.64 -13.53 -13.53
C TYR A 161 -6.16 -12.17 -13.97
N SER A 162 -5.29 -11.17 -13.88
CA SER A 162 -5.58 -9.80 -14.29
C SER A 162 -4.66 -9.39 -15.43
N GLN A 163 -5.17 -8.57 -16.34
CA GLN A 163 -4.38 -7.89 -17.36
C GLN A 163 -4.98 -6.50 -17.61
N ALA A 164 -4.12 -5.50 -17.74
CA ALA A 164 -4.51 -4.18 -18.23
C ALA A 164 -4.68 -4.18 -19.76
N ASP A 165 -5.78 -3.63 -20.25
CA ASP A 165 -5.99 -3.32 -21.66
C ASP A 165 -5.09 -2.16 -22.15
N ALA A 166 -5.22 -1.78 -23.43
CA ALA A 166 -4.47 -0.66 -24.02
C ALA A 166 -4.75 0.68 -23.33
N ASP A 167 -5.95 0.84 -22.78
CA ASP A 167 -6.36 2.02 -22.02
C ASP A 167 -5.97 1.91 -20.54
N GLY A 168 -5.25 0.86 -20.12
CA GLY A 168 -4.81 0.66 -18.74
C GLY A 168 -5.90 0.19 -17.77
N THR A 169 -7.07 -0.21 -18.27
CA THR A 169 -8.15 -0.84 -17.49
C THR A 169 -7.74 -2.26 -17.14
N ASN A 170 -7.56 -2.55 -15.84
CA ASN A 170 -7.38 -3.93 -15.38
C ASN A 170 -8.68 -4.72 -15.55
N THR A 171 -8.64 -5.78 -16.34
CA THR A 171 -9.71 -6.76 -16.49
C THR A 171 -9.29 -8.08 -15.86
N TRP A 172 -10.22 -8.77 -15.22
CA TRP A 172 -9.98 -10.09 -14.66
C TRP A 172 -10.57 -11.18 -15.56
N TYR A 173 -9.86 -12.30 -15.59
CA TYR A 173 -10.21 -13.46 -16.38
C TYR A 173 -10.12 -14.72 -15.53
N ASP A 174 -11.00 -15.67 -15.79
CA ASP A 174 -10.98 -17.02 -15.21
C ASP A 174 -10.58 -18.02 -16.30
N VAL A 175 -9.53 -18.81 -16.06
CA VAL A 175 -9.06 -19.84 -17.00
C VAL A 175 -8.88 -21.18 -16.32
N SER A 176 -9.46 -22.22 -16.90
CA SER A 176 -9.38 -23.59 -16.41
C SER A 176 -7.92 -24.08 -16.32
N LEU A 177 -7.58 -24.77 -15.22
CA LEU A 177 -6.28 -25.44 -15.08
C LEU A 177 -6.10 -26.60 -16.08
N ALA A 178 -7.20 -27.13 -16.61
CA ALA A 178 -7.17 -28.13 -17.69
C ALA A 178 -6.94 -27.50 -19.09
N GLY A 179 -6.83 -26.17 -19.17
CA GLY A 179 -6.81 -25.41 -20.42
C GLY A 179 -8.21 -25.11 -20.97
N GLY A 180 -8.26 -24.29 -22.02
CA GLY A 180 -9.50 -23.81 -22.63
C GLY A 180 -9.50 -22.29 -22.79
N PRO A 181 -10.57 -21.71 -23.36
CA PRO A 181 -10.70 -20.26 -23.45
C PRO A 181 -10.81 -19.64 -22.05
N ALA A 182 -10.17 -18.50 -21.85
CA ALA A 182 -10.37 -17.67 -20.66
C ALA A 182 -11.69 -16.89 -20.77
N GLU A 183 -12.43 -16.81 -19.67
CA GLU A 183 -13.69 -16.08 -19.58
C GLU A 183 -13.51 -14.80 -18.76
N LEU A 184 -14.31 -13.77 -19.04
CA LEU A 184 -14.32 -12.56 -18.21
C LEU A 184 -14.80 -12.89 -16.80
N PHE A 185 -14.09 -12.38 -15.80
CA PHE A 185 -14.38 -12.65 -14.41
C PHE A 185 -14.78 -11.36 -13.68
N LEU A 186 -16.05 -11.26 -13.27
CA LEU A 186 -16.59 -10.12 -12.54
C LEU A 186 -16.38 -8.77 -13.24
N ASP A 187 -16.41 -8.74 -14.58
CA ASP A 187 -16.17 -7.54 -15.40
C ASP A 187 -17.24 -6.46 -15.23
N GLU A 188 -18.47 -6.84 -14.90
CA GLU A 188 -19.57 -5.91 -14.60
C GLU A 188 -19.71 -5.56 -13.10
N VAL A 189 -18.79 -6.05 -12.25
CA VAL A 189 -18.87 -5.87 -10.80
C VAL A 189 -17.70 -5.02 -10.33
N ASP A 190 -18.00 -3.93 -9.61
CA ASP A 190 -16.97 -3.21 -8.87
C ASP A 190 -16.58 -4.03 -7.64
N VAL A 191 -15.35 -4.58 -7.62
CA VAL A 191 -14.86 -5.46 -6.57
C VAL A 191 -13.90 -4.72 -5.63
N ASP A 192 -14.31 -4.54 -4.38
CA ASP A 192 -13.48 -3.98 -3.30
C ASP A 192 -12.47 -5.00 -2.77
N ARG A 193 -12.86 -6.29 -2.73
CA ARG A 193 -12.02 -7.37 -2.19
C ARG A 193 -12.42 -8.75 -2.69
N LEU A 194 -11.44 -9.62 -2.92
CA LEU A 194 -11.65 -11.07 -3.05
C LEU A 194 -11.40 -11.78 -1.72
N TYR A 195 -12.21 -12.80 -1.44
CA TYR A 195 -12.09 -13.65 -0.25
C TYR A 195 -11.62 -15.04 -0.65
N PHE A 196 -10.47 -15.43 -0.13
CA PHE A 196 -9.91 -16.77 -0.30
C PHE A 196 -9.99 -17.56 1.00
N ASP A 197 -10.34 -18.83 0.89
CA ASP A 197 -10.17 -19.77 1.99
C ASP A 197 -8.67 -19.98 2.21
N ARG A 198 -8.18 -19.65 3.41
CA ARG A 198 -6.74 -19.70 3.70
C ARG A 198 -6.19 -21.12 3.85
N LEU A 199 -7.04 -22.13 4.05
CA LEU A 199 -6.64 -23.54 4.13
C LEU A 199 -6.36 -24.11 2.74
N THR A 200 -7.20 -23.75 1.77
CA THR A 200 -7.14 -24.32 0.41
C THR A 200 -6.51 -23.37 -0.61
N GLY A 201 -6.55 -22.06 -0.35
CA GLY A 201 -6.19 -21.02 -1.30
C GLY A 201 -7.27 -20.72 -2.34
N HIS A 202 -8.43 -21.35 -2.25
CA HIS A 202 -9.49 -21.22 -3.24
C HIS A 202 -10.32 -19.96 -3.00
N LEU A 203 -10.78 -19.33 -4.08
CA LEU A 203 -11.77 -18.27 -3.99
C LEU A 203 -13.05 -18.81 -3.34
N THR A 204 -13.56 -18.09 -2.34
CA THR A 204 -14.82 -18.41 -1.67
C THR A 204 -15.88 -17.32 -1.84
N GLY A 205 -15.48 -16.11 -2.23
CA GLY A 205 -16.38 -14.99 -2.40
C GLY A 205 -15.66 -13.68 -2.72
N TYR A 206 -16.40 -12.59 -2.76
CA TYR A 206 -15.91 -11.24 -2.98
C TYR A 206 -16.76 -10.21 -2.23
N LEU A 207 -16.27 -8.99 -2.16
CA LEU A 207 -16.94 -7.81 -1.61
C LEU A 207 -17.16 -6.84 -2.75
N ARG A 208 -18.43 -6.47 -2.98
CA ARG A 208 -18.77 -5.41 -3.94
C ARG A 208 -18.41 -4.04 -3.38
N GLY A 209 -17.96 -3.14 -4.24
CA GLY A 209 -17.60 -1.75 -3.94
C GLY A 209 -18.73 -0.74 -4.17
N ASP A 210 -19.78 -1.11 -4.91
CA ASP A 210 -20.80 -0.18 -5.37
C ASP A 210 -21.83 0.20 -4.30
N GLY A 211 -21.66 1.38 -3.69
CA GLY A 211 -22.63 2.08 -2.83
C GLY A 211 -22.87 1.46 -1.44
N ASN A 212 -23.00 0.15 -1.36
CA ASN A 212 -23.08 -0.63 -0.13
C ASN A 212 -22.16 -1.83 -0.26
N LYS A 213 -21.13 -1.92 0.58
CA LYS A 213 -20.18 -3.03 0.59
C LYS A 213 -20.88 -4.37 0.90
N VAL A 214 -21.35 -5.07 -0.13
CA VAL A 214 -22.10 -6.34 -0.05
C VAL A 214 -21.14 -7.51 -0.26
N ALA A 215 -21.05 -8.39 0.74
CA ALA A 215 -20.25 -9.60 0.64
C ALA A 215 -21.04 -10.71 -0.06
N VAL A 216 -20.47 -11.28 -1.11
CA VAL A 216 -21.05 -12.36 -1.92
C VAL A 216 -20.12 -13.57 -1.85
N PHE A 217 -20.62 -14.68 -1.32
CA PHE A 217 -19.92 -15.96 -1.24
C PHE A 217 -20.61 -17.01 -2.12
N LYS A 218 -19.84 -17.99 -2.60
CA LYS A 218 -20.36 -19.14 -3.36
C LYS A 218 -21.48 -19.87 -2.60
N ASP A 219 -21.35 -19.94 -1.28
CA ASP A 219 -22.39 -20.44 -0.39
C ASP A 219 -23.34 -19.29 0.02
N PRO A 220 -24.64 -19.33 -0.37
CA PRO A 220 -25.61 -18.31 0.01
C PRO A 220 -25.78 -18.13 1.53
N ALA A 221 -25.60 -19.18 2.32
CA ALA A 221 -25.69 -19.10 3.78
C ALA A 221 -24.52 -18.27 4.37
N LYS A 222 -23.32 -18.39 3.78
CA LYS A 222 -22.16 -17.54 4.12
C LYS A 222 -22.38 -16.09 3.69
N SER A 223 -22.97 -15.87 2.52
CA SER A 223 -23.35 -14.52 2.06
C SER A 223 -24.31 -13.83 3.05
N LYS A 224 -25.37 -14.54 3.48
CA LYS A 224 -26.31 -14.04 4.48
C LYS A 224 -25.60 -13.72 5.80
N THR A 225 -24.77 -14.65 6.27
CA THR A 225 -24.02 -14.48 7.53
C THR A 225 -23.08 -13.28 7.48
N ALA A 226 -22.30 -13.15 6.41
CA ALA A 226 -21.43 -12.01 6.19
C ALA A 226 -22.21 -10.70 6.16
N LYS A 227 -23.37 -10.66 5.50
CA LYS A 227 -24.28 -9.51 5.52
C LYS A 227 -24.71 -9.17 6.95
N ASP A 228 -25.14 -10.15 7.74
CA ASP A 228 -25.59 -9.96 9.12
C ASP A 228 -24.44 -9.42 10.01
N VAL A 229 -23.23 -9.96 9.89
CA VAL A 229 -22.04 -9.47 10.60
C VAL A 229 -21.71 -8.03 10.19
N ARG A 230 -21.67 -7.73 8.89
CA ARG A 230 -21.40 -6.37 8.41
C ARG A 230 -22.44 -5.37 8.90
N ALA A 231 -23.71 -5.75 8.92
CA ALA A 231 -24.79 -4.91 9.44
C ALA A 231 -24.63 -4.60 10.93
N ALA A 232 -24.12 -5.55 11.74
CA ALA A 232 -23.88 -5.33 13.17
C ALA A 232 -22.79 -4.27 13.46
N PHE A 233 -21.87 -4.05 12.52
CA PHE A 233 -20.76 -3.09 12.64
C PHE A 233 -20.83 -1.95 11.61
N SER A 234 -22.01 -1.68 11.03
CA SER A 234 -22.17 -0.73 9.91
C SER A 234 -21.85 0.73 10.25
N HIS A 235 -21.79 1.08 11.54
CA HIS A 235 -21.43 2.40 12.04
C HIS A 235 -19.91 2.63 12.16
N LEU A 236 -19.09 1.61 11.83
CA LEU A 236 -17.63 1.63 11.89
C LEU A 236 -17.03 1.20 10.54
N ASP A 237 -15.77 1.56 10.29
CA ASP A 237 -14.97 0.89 9.26
C ASP A 237 -14.66 -0.53 9.74
N MET A 238 -15.44 -1.49 9.23
CA MET A 238 -15.35 -2.88 9.65
C MET A 238 -14.78 -3.77 8.54
N ARG A 239 -13.90 -4.68 8.94
CA ARG A 239 -13.31 -5.69 8.07
C ARG A 239 -13.41 -7.07 8.72
N MET A 240 -13.94 -8.04 7.97
CA MET A 240 -13.78 -9.45 8.31
C MET A 240 -12.35 -9.87 7.96
N MET A 241 -11.60 -10.29 8.96
CA MET A 241 -10.17 -10.59 8.83
C MET A 241 -9.93 -12.08 8.64
N GLU A 242 -10.71 -12.92 9.31
CA GLU A 242 -10.61 -14.38 9.26
C GLU A 242 -11.92 -15.04 9.70
N TRP A 243 -12.13 -16.32 9.37
CA TRP A 243 -13.33 -17.08 9.74
C TRP A 243 -13.03 -18.57 9.79
N THR A 244 -13.85 -19.33 10.52
CA THR A 244 -13.80 -20.81 10.49
C THR A 244 -14.38 -21.34 9.18
N SER A 245 -14.04 -22.57 8.80
CA SER A 245 -14.49 -23.20 7.54
C SER A 245 -16.03 -23.30 7.44
N ASP A 246 -16.68 -23.60 8.56
CA ASP A 246 -18.14 -23.60 8.74
C ASP A 246 -18.75 -22.18 8.84
N PHE A 247 -17.91 -21.14 8.84
CA PHE A 247 -18.28 -19.74 9.04
C PHE A 247 -18.99 -19.46 10.37
N GLY A 248 -18.94 -20.37 11.35
CA GLY A 248 -19.60 -20.21 12.64
C GLY A 248 -18.93 -19.17 13.55
N ARG A 249 -17.65 -18.86 13.29
CA ARG A 249 -16.91 -17.78 13.95
C ARG A 249 -16.21 -16.90 12.94
N VAL A 250 -16.23 -15.59 13.21
CA VAL A 250 -15.61 -14.57 12.37
C VAL A 250 -14.75 -13.65 13.24
N LEU A 251 -13.53 -13.38 12.81
CA LEU A 251 -12.66 -12.36 13.37
C LEU A 251 -12.94 -11.04 12.64
N VAL A 252 -13.32 -10.02 13.39
CA VAL A 252 -13.62 -8.68 12.87
C VAL A 252 -12.65 -7.67 13.44
N ARG A 253 -12.09 -6.80 12.58
CA ARG A 253 -11.40 -5.58 13.00
C ARG A 253 -12.30 -4.39 12.67
N THR A 254 -12.45 -3.48 13.62
CA THR A 254 -13.15 -2.20 13.41
C THR A 254 -12.23 -1.01 13.66
N SER A 255 -12.59 0.15 13.11
CA SER A 255 -12.04 1.45 13.45
C SER A 255 -13.01 2.56 13.02
N GLY A 256 -12.72 3.82 13.35
CA GLY A 256 -13.48 4.98 12.87
C GLY A 256 -14.00 5.83 14.01
N ASN A 257 -15.19 6.41 13.87
CA ASN A 257 -15.82 7.21 14.91
C ASN A 257 -15.88 6.42 16.23
N GLN A 258 -15.36 7.02 17.31
CA GLN A 258 -15.32 6.43 18.65
C GLN A 258 -14.50 5.12 18.79
N ASP A 259 -13.74 4.72 17.76
CA ASP A 259 -12.97 3.47 17.76
C ASP A 259 -11.57 3.66 17.17
N SER A 260 -10.56 3.57 18.04
CA SER A 260 -9.13 3.69 17.70
C SER A 260 -8.50 2.39 17.21
N GLY A 261 -9.32 1.35 17.00
CA GLY A 261 -8.93 0.05 16.46
C GLY A 261 -9.26 -1.06 17.44
N THR A 262 -10.33 -1.82 17.17
CA THR A 262 -10.79 -2.91 18.05
C THR A 262 -10.89 -4.23 17.29
N TRP A 263 -10.50 -5.32 17.96
CA TRP A 263 -10.60 -6.68 17.44
C TRP A 263 -11.68 -7.47 18.19
N PHE A 264 -12.62 -8.00 17.42
CA PHE A 264 -13.77 -8.76 17.90
C PHE A 264 -13.71 -10.22 17.43
N LYS A 265 -14.01 -11.14 18.35
CA LYS A 265 -14.39 -12.50 18.01
C LYS A 265 -15.92 -12.56 17.97
N VAL A 266 -16.47 -12.80 16.78
CA VAL A 266 -17.91 -12.95 16.56
C VAL A 266 -18.24 -14.44 16.52
N ASP A 267 -19.07 -14.92 17.45
CA ASP A 267 -19.62 -16.27 17.46
C ASP A 267 -21.10 -16.21 17.03
N LEU A 268 -21.41 -16.84 15.91
CA LEU A 268 -22.73 -16.73 15.29
C LEU A 268 -23.75 -17.73 15.87
N ARG A 269 -23.27 -18.77 16.55
CA ARG A 269 -24.13 -19.71 17.28
C ARG A 269 -24.66 -19.03 18.54
N GLU A 270 -23.78 -18.32 19.24
CA GLU A 270 -24.13 -17.53 20.42
C GLU A 270 -24.69 -16.14 20.09
N LYS A 271 -24.56 -15.70 18.82
CA LYS A 271 -24.88 -14.34 18.35
C LYS A 271 -24.20 -13.26 19.19
N LYS A 272 -22.92 -13.49 19.50
CA LYS A 272 -22.14 -12.67 20.42
C LYS A 272 -20.89 -12.12 19.72
N ALA A 273 -20.57 -10.87 19.99
CA ALA A 273 -19.32 -10.25 19.59
C ALA A 273 -18.53 -9.83 20.83
N ASP A 274 -17.40 -10.50 21.07
CA ASP A 274 -16.51 -10.20 22.20
C ASP A 274 -15.28 -9.44 21.70
N ALA A 275 -15.10 -8.19 22.17
CA ALA A 275 -13.83 -7.50 22.01
C ALA A 275 -12.76 -8.21 22.84
N PHE A 276 -11.60 -8.48 22.24
CA PHE A 276 -10.51 -9.19 22.92
C PHE A 276 -9.15 -8.51 22.78
N ALA A 277 -9.00 -7.53 21.86
CA ALA A 277 -7.78 -6.74 21.73
C ALA A 277 -8.09 -5.33 21.19
N TYR A 278 -7.25 -4.38 21.57
CA TYR A 278 -7.33 -2.97 21.18
C TYR A 278 -5.98 -2.53 20.63
N GLU A 279 -5.96 -1.94 19.43
CA GLU A 279 -4.72 -1.46 18.81
C GLU A 279 -4.11 -0.28 19.57
N ARG A 280 -4.98 0.58 20.13
CA ARG A 280 -4.60 1.85 20.78
C ARG A 280 -5.41 2.06 22.06
N MET A 281 -5.26 1.16 23.02
CA MET A 281 -6.02 1.15 24.29
C MET A 281 -5.94 2.47 25.09
N ALA A 282 -4.88 3.27 24.89
CA ALA A 282 -4.72 4.57 25.53
C ALA A 282 -5.58 5.69 24.95
N ILE A 283 -6.23 5.49 23.79
CA ILE A 283 -7.09 6.48 23.12
C ILE A 283 -8.54 6.03 23.31
N GLY A 284 -9.26 6.73 24.19
CA GLY A 284 -10.66 6.47 24.48
C GLY A 284 -11.62 6.96 23.39
N PRO A 285 -12.88 6.49 23.39
CA PRO A 285 -13.87 6.83 22.36
C PRO A 285 -14.09 8.32 22.13
N ASN A 286 -14.13 9.12 23.21
CA ASN A 286 -14.39 10.57 23.13
C ASN A 286 -13.15 11.39 22.71
N GLU A 287 -11.98 10.75 22.65
CA GLU A 287 -10.73 11.37 22.19
C GLU A 287 -10.53 11.18 20.68
N VAL A 288 -11.32 10.30 20.05
CA VAL A 288 -11.36 10.14 18.60
C VAL A 288 -12.18 11.28 18.00
N GLY A 289 -11.51 12.13 17.22
CA GLY A 289 -12.15 13.20 16.45
C GLY A 289 -13.15 12.63 15.45
N ALA A 290 -14.27 13.33 15.26
CA ALA A 290 -15.34 12.87 14.38
C ALA A 290 -14.84 12.77 12.93
N ILE A 291 -15.12 11.64 12.27
CA ILE A 291 -14.67 11.28 10.94
C ILE A 291 -15.88 11.20 10.01
N SER A 292 -15.83 11.91 8.89
CA SER A 292 -16.87 11.87 7.86
C SER A 292 -16.27 11.95 6.45
N THR A 293 -16.98 11.39 5.47
CA THR A 293 -16.70 11.65 4.06
C THR A 293 -17.32 12.99 3.64
N VAL A 294 -16.60 13.77 2.84
CA VAL A 294 -17.07 15.03 2.25
C VAL A 294 -16.98 14.92 0.74
N ASP A 295 -18.12 14.99 0.07
CA ASP A 295 -18.19 15.07 -1.39
C ASP A 295 -17.97 16.50 -1.88
N TYR A 296 -17.26 16.64 -2.99
CA TYR A 296 -17.02 17.93 -3.62
C TYR A 296 -16.80 17.79 -5.13
N VAL A 297 -16.88 18.90 -5.83
CA VAL A 297 -16.65 18.95 -7.28
C VAL A 297 -15.39 19.78 -7.50
N ALA A 298 -14.44 19.22 -8.22
CA ALA A 298 -13.22 19.90 -8.66
C ALA A 298 -13.57 21.12 -9.53
N SER A 299 -12.64 22.06 -9.65
CA SER A 299 -12.78 23.25 -10.49
C SER A 299 -13.03 22.94 -11.97
N ASP A 300 -12.62 21.77 -12.46
CA ASP A 300 -12.87 21.28 -13.82
C ASP A 300 -14.13 20.39 -13.95
N GLY A 301 -14.92 20.27 -12.87
CA GLY A 301 -16.18 19.53 -12.85
C GLY A 301 -16.07 18.06 -12.43
N LEU A 302 -14.88 17.56 -12.10
CA LEU A 302 -14.71 16.18 -11.67
C LEU A 302 -15.31 15.95 -10.26
N GLU A 303 -16.16 14.93 -10.12
CA GLU A 303 -16.71 14.55 -8.81
C GLU A 303 -15.63 13.88 -7.96
N MET A 304 -15.46 14.37 -6.73
CA MET A 304 -14.44 13.95 -5.79
C MET A 304 -15.04 13.76 -4.38
N ASP A 305 -14.28 13.08 -3.52
CA ASP A 305 -14.56 12.97 -2.10
C ASP A 305 -13.26 13.11 -1.30
N GLY A 306 -13.38 13.26 0.00
CA GLY A 306 -12.26 13.18 0.92
C GLY A 306 -12.74 12.93 2.34
N ILE A 307 -11.80 12.61 3.22
CA ILE A 307 -12.11 12.30 4.61
C ILE A 307 -11.81 13.51 5.48
N LEU A 308 -12.82 14.01 6.18
CA LEU A 308 -12.70 15.08 7.16
C LEU A 308 -12.66 14.47 8.56
N THR A 309 -11.60 14.77 9.29
CA THR A 309 -11.50 14.52 10.73
C THR A 309 -11.61 15.85 11.47
N LEU A 310 -12.59 15.99 12.35
CA LEU A 310 -12.80 17.17 13.18
C LEU A 310 -12.13 17.04 14.56
N PRO A 311 -11.68 18.15 15.15
CA PRO A 311 -11.13 18.15 16.49
C PRO A 311 -12.17 17.70 17.53
N PRO A 312 -11.83 16.78 18.46
CA PRO A 312 -12.75 16.36 19.51
C PRO A 312 -13.31 17.56 20.29
N GLY A 313 -14.63 17.61 20.46
CA GLY A 313 -15.31 18.64 21.26
C GLY A 313 -15.28 20.05 20.69
N ARG A 314 -14.90 20.26 19.42
CA ARG A 314 -14.93 21.56 18.74
C ARG A 314 -15.90 21.52 17.55
N GLU A 315 -16.71 22.56 17.45
CA GLU A 315 -17.66 22.72 16.33
C GLU A 315 -16.93 23.07 15.01
N PRO A 316 -17.43 22.63 13.85
CA PRO A 316 -16.86 22.92 12.53
C PRO A 316 -17.13 24.36 12.09
N ASN A 317 -16.45 25.32 12.73
CA ASN A 317 -16.62 26.75 12.45
C ASN A 317 -15.26 27.45 12.32
N ASN A 318 -14.87 27.77 11.08
CA ASN A 318 -13.63 28.49 10.76
C ASN A 318 -12.38 27.92 11.45
N LEU A 319 -12.30 26.60 11.55
CA LEU A 319 -11.18 25.91 12.17
C LEU A 319 -9.89 26.10 11.35
N PRO A 320 -8.70 26.13 11.99
CA PRO A 320 -7.45 25.92 11.28
C PRO A 320 -7.44 24.50 10.71
N VAL A 321 -6.79 24.32 9.56
CA VAL A 321 -6.85 23.07 8.80
C VAL A 321 -5.47 22.53 8.42
N VAL A 322 -5.34 21.21 8.50
CA VAL A 322 -4.26 20.44 7.89
C VAL A 322 -4.82 19.69 6.69
N MET A 323 -4.35 20.04 5.49
CA MET A 323 -4.58 19.24 4.30
C MET A 323 -3.59 18.09 4.29
N LEU A 324 -4.09 16.85 4.25
CA LEU A 324 -3.32 15.62 4.40
C LEU A 324 -3.49 14.72 3.17
N PRO A 325 -2.93 15.07 1.99
CA PRO A 325 -2.95 14.18 0.84
C PRO A 325 -2.21 12.87 1.12
N HIS A 326 -2.80 11.75 0.71
CA HIS A 326 -2.21 10.43 0.89
C HIS A 326 -1.02 10.16 -0.04
N GLY A 327 -0.20 9.19 0.35
CA GLY A 327 0.84 8.61 -0.50
C GLY A 327 0.29 7.73 -1.64
N GLY A 328 1.16 7.28 -2.53
CA GLY A 328 0.77 6.53 -3.73
C GLY A 328 1.38 7.15 -4.98
N PRO A 329 0.61 7.61 -5.96
CA PRO A 329 -0.75 8.13 -5.81
C PRO A 329 -1.87 7.08 -5.93
N HIS A 330 -1.53 5.84 -6.27
CA HIS A 330 -2.48 4.74 -6.46
C HIS A 330 -3.01 4.15 -5.13
N SER A 331 -3.54 5.02 -4.26
CA SER A 331 -4.17 4.68 -2.98
C SER A 331 -5.44 5.52 -2.79
N HIS A 332 -6.09 5.40 -1.64
CA HIS A 332 -7.14 6.33 -1.20
C HIS A 332 -7.30 6.27 0.32
N ASP A 333 -7.89 7.31 0.89
CA ASP A 333 -8.33 7.35 2.27
C ASP A 333 -9.81 7.00 2.41
N THR A 334 -10.14 6.39 3.55
CA THR A 334 -11.50 5.99 3.92
C THR A 334 -11.84 6.52 5.31
N ALA A 335 -13.12 6.62 5.65
CA ALA A 335 -13.61 7.06 6.96
C ALA A 335 -13.28 6.05 8.08
N SER A 336 -12.00 5.94 8.39
CA SER A 336 -11.37 5.02 9.34
C SER A 336 -10.41 5.78 10.25
N PHE A 337 -9.98 5.16 11.35
CA PHE A 337 -9.02 5.82 12.26
C PHE A 337 -7.66 6.02 11.58
N HIS A 338 -7.32 7.27 11.25
CA HIS A 338 -6.01 7.65 10.72
C HIS A 338 -5.17 8.36 11.78
N TRP A 339 -4.04 7.76 12.18
CA TRP A 339 -3.28 8.20 13.34
C TRP A 339 -2.61 9.57 13.19
N TRP A 340 -2.30 10.03 11.97
CA TRP A 340 -1.81 11.42 11.77
C TRP A 340 -2.95 12.41 11.86
N ALA A 341 -4.09 12.09 11.23
CA ALA A 341 -5.25 12.97 11.23
C ALA A 341 -5.75 13.18 12.67
N GLN A 342 -5.82 12.10 13.45
CA GLN A 342 -6.19 12.15 14.85
C GLN A 342 -5.15 12.89 15.72
N ALA A 343 -3.86 12.77 15.41
CA ALA A 343 -2.83 13.54 16.10
C ALA A 343 -3.01 15.06 15.89
N PHE A 344 -3.25 15.54 14.68
CA PHE A 344 -3.53 16.96 14.44
C PHE A 344 -4.92 17.36 14.97
N ALA A 345 -5.95 16.53 14.78
CA ALA A 345 -7.31 16.81 15.28
C ALA A 345 -7.34 16.99 16.81
N SER A 346 -6.63 16.15 17.56
CA SER A 346 -6.49 16.31 19.02
C SER A 346 -5.85 17.64 19.45
N ARG A 347 -5.26 18.40 18.53
CA ARG A 347 -4.63 19.72 18.76
C ARG A 347 -5.46 20.88 18.21
N GLY A 348 -6.72 20.64 17.85
CA GLY A 348 -7.65 21.69 17.47
C GLY A 348 -7.75 21.97 15.96
N TYR A 349 -7.12 21.14 15.12
CA TYR A 349 -7.18 21.28 13.67
C TYR A 349 -8.31 20.46 13.06
N ALA A 350 -9.02 21.00 12.07
CA ALA A 350 -9.66 20.15 11.08
C ALA A 350 -8.56 19.46 10.25
N VAL A 351 -8.74 18.20 9.90
CA VAL A 351 -7.82 17.50 8.99
C VAL A 351 -8.60 16.98 7.81
N PHE A 352 -8.19 17.35 6.61
CA PHE A 352 -8.84 16.90 5.40
C PHE A 352 -7.89 16.07 4.53
N GLN A 353 -8.33 14.86 4.22
CA GLN A 353 -7.63 13.88 3.40
C GLN A 353 -8.34 13.76 2.05
N PRO A 354 -7.97 14.57 1.03
CA PRO A 354 -8.62 14.55 -0.27
C PRO A 354 -8.26 13.29 -1.05
N ASN A 355 -9.26 12.61 -1.62
CA ASN A 355 -9.08 11.56 -2.63
C ASN A 355 -9.07 12.23 -4.01
N PHE A 356 -7.93 12.78 -4.40
CA PHE A 356 -7.72 13.47 -5.68
C PHE A 356 -7.79 12.50 -6.88
N ARG A 357 -7.90 13.02 -8.11
CA ARG A 357 -7.92 12.18 -9.32
C ARG A 357 -6.69 11.28 -9.36
N GLY A 358 -6.86 10.01 -9.74
CA GLY A 358 -5.80 8.99 -9.60
C GLY A 358 -5.98 8.06 -8.40
N SER A 359 -6.73 8.47 -7.39
CA SER A 359 -7.02 7.64 -6.21
C SER A 359 -7.83 6.38 -6.57
N THR A 360 -7.71 5.34 -5.75
CA THR A 360 -8.27 4.01 -6.04
C THR A 360 -9.68 3.75 -5.52
N ASN A 361 -10.34 4.75 -4.92
CA ASN A 361 -11.69 4.65 -4.37
C ASN A 361 -12.81 4.78 -5.40
N ARG A 362 -12.48 5.04 -6.66
CA ARG A 362 -13.43 5.16 -7.78
C ARG A 362 -12.99 4.29 -8.95
N ASN A 363 -13.82 4.31 -9.99
CA ASN A 363 -13.63 3.54 -11.20
C ASN A 363 -12.27 3.81 -11.88
N GLN A 364 -11.94 2.97 -12.87
CA GLN A 364 -10.65 3.07 -13.56
C GLN A 364 -10.46 4.37 -14.36
N ALA A 365 -11.54 5.00 -14.82
CA ALA A 365 -11.45 6.30 -15.47
C ALA A 365 -10.93 7.38 -14.50
N PHE A 366 -11.44 7.40 -13.26
CA PHE A 366 -10.96 8.29 -12.21
C PHE A 366 -9.49 8.02 -11.85
N ARG A 367 -9.09 6.75 -11.76
CA ARG A 367 -7.69 6.34 -11.52
C ARG A 367 -6.73 6.79 -12.62
N ARG A 368 -7.18 6.81 -13.88
CA ARG A 368 -6.35 7.26 -15.02
C ARG A 368 -6.31 8.75 -15.18
N ALA A 369 -7.31 9.47 -14.68
CA ALA A 369 -7.31 10.93 -14.72
C ALA A 369 -6.12 11.56 -13.97
N GLY A 370 -5.39 10.80 -13.15
CA GLY A 370 -4.12 11.23 -12.54
C GLY A 370 -2.85 11.02 -13.39
N TYR A 371 -2.93 10.33 -14.54
CA TYR A 371 -1.73 10.02 -15.34
C TYR A 371 -1.21 11.26 -16.03
N GLY A 372 0.07 11.58 -15.82
CA GLY A 372 0.69 12.82 -16.30
C GLY A 372 0.30 14.08 -15.51
N GLU A 373 -0.50 13.95 -14.45
CA GLU A 373 -1.10 15.07 -13.72
C GLU A 373 -0.42 15.38 -12.37
N TRP A 374 0.74 14.77 -12.08
CA TRP A 374 1.54 15.10 -10.91
C TRP A 374 1.91 16.58 -10.90
N GLY A 375 1.61 17.29 -9.80
CA GLY A 375 1.86 18.73 -9.66
C GLY A 375 0.97 19.61 -10.55
N ARG A 376 -0.02 19.02 -11.23
CA ARG A 376 -0.96 19.68 -12.13
C ARG A 376 -2.38 19.54 -11.59
N ALA A 377 -3.30 18.92 -12.33
CA ALA A 377 -4.69 18.81 -11.92
C ALA A 377 -4.84 18.03 -10.59
N MET A 378 -4.02 17.01 -10.33
CA MET A 378 -4.00 16.31 -9.03
C MET A 378 -3.68 17.26 -7.85
N GLN A 379 -2.83 18.26 -8.07
CA GLN A 379 -2.50 19.25 -7.03
C GLN A 379 -3.64 20.26 -6.86
N THR A 380 -4.28 20.65 -7.97
CA THR A 380 -5.48 21.50 -7.95
C THR A 380 -6.64 20.84 -7.20
N ASP A 381 -6.84 19.53 -7.37
CA ASP A 381 -7.88 18.77 -6.67
C ASP A 381 -7.79 18.87 -5.14
N ILE A 382 -6.55 18.91 -4.62
CA ILE A 382 -6.28 19.08 -3.19
C ILE A 382 -6.71 20.48 -2.73
N SER A 383 -6.32 21.50 -3.49
CA SER A 383 -6.63 22.91 -3.20
C SER A 383 -8.14 23.22 -3.37
N ASP A 384 -8.81 22.57 -4.32
CA ASP A 384 -10.27 22.65 -4.49
C ASP A 384 -11.02 22.08 -3.29
N GLY A 385 -10.50 21.02 -2.68
CA GLY A 385 -11.02 20.47 -1.43
C GLY A 385 -10.96 21.47 -0.27
N LEU A 386 -9.84 22.19 -0.13
CA LEU A 386 -9.70 23.28 0.85
C LEU A 386 -10.72 24.39 0.60
N ALA A 387 -10.85 24.84 -0.66
CA ALA A 387 -11.80 25.87 -1.04
C ALA A 387 -13.24 25.44 -0.74
N LYS A 388 -13.59 24.17 -0.93
CA LYS A 388 -14.92 23.65 -0.61
C LYS A 388 -15.22 23.69 0.88
N LEU A 389 -14.29 23.25 1.74
CA LEU A 389 -14.47 23.29 3.19
C LEU A 389 -14.58 24.74 3.71
N ALA A 390 -13.80 25.65 3.13
CA ALA A 390 -13.88 27.07 3.43
C ALA A 390 -15.23 27.69 3.04
N GLN A 391 -15.74 27.35 1.85
CA GLN A 391 -17.06 27.79 1.41
C GLN A 391 -18.18 27.30 2.34
N ALA A 392 -18.04 26.10 2.91
CA ALA A 392 -18.96 25.55 3.90
C ALA A 392 -18.83 26.17 5.30
N GLY A 393 -17.87 27.07 5.53
CA GLY A 393 -17.61 27.70 6.83
C GLY A 393 -16.93 26.78 7.85
N ILE A 394 -16.49 25.59 7.44
CA ILE A 394 -15.89 24.58 8.32
C ILE A 394 -14.48 25.02 8.74
N VAL A 395 -13.71 25.54 7.79
CA VAL A 395 -12.30 25.91 7.97
C VAL A 395 -12.03 27.33 7.51
N ASP A 396 -11.05 27.99 8.11
CA ASP A 396 -10.50 29.25 7.59
C ASP A 396 -9.43 28.91 6.52
N PRO A 397 -9.64 29.25 5.23
CA PRO A 397 -8.69 28.93 4.17
C PRO A 397 -7.35 29.65 4.36
N LYS A 398 -7.32 30.75 5.13
CA LYS A 398 -6.08 31.45 5.44
C LYS A 398 -5.28 30.71 6.50
N ARG A 399 -5.85 29.76 7.24
CA ARG A 399 -5.20 28.98 8.32
C ARG A 399 -4.98 27.53 7.91
N ALA A 400 -4.40 27.33 6.72
CA ALA A 400 -4.15 26.01 6.15
C ALA A 400 -2.65 25.66 6.13
N CYS A 401 -2.29 24.46 6.57
CA CYS A 401 -1.01 23.83 6.25
C CYS A 401 -1.23 22.55 5.45
N ILE A 402 -0.22 22.12 4.69
CA ILE A 402 -0.24 20.86 3.94
C ILE A 402 0.79 19.89 4.51
N VAL A 403 0.39 18.66 4.77
CA VAL A 403 1.21 17.61 5.39
C VAL A 403 1.06 16.34 4.57
N GLY A 404 2.12 15.59 4.29
CA GLY A 404 1.95 14.31 3.60
C GLY A 404 3.21 13.47 3.54
N ALA A 405 3.06 12.21 3.13
CA ALA A 405 4.14 11.23 3.02
C ALA A 405 4.30 10.70 1.59
N SER A 406 5.51 10.39 1.15
CA SER A 406 5.75 9.80 -0.19
C SER A 406 5.22 10.72 -1.30
N TYR A 407 4.29 10.28 -2.16
CA TYR A 407 3.55 11.16 -3.07
C TYR A 407 2.82 12.30 -2.34
N GLY A 408 2.21 12.06 -1.18
CA GLY A 408 1.60 13.12 -0.37
C GLY A 408 2.63 14.13 0.13
N GLY A 409 3.88 13.68 0.35
CA GLY A 409 5.01 14.55 0.67
C GLY A 409 5.43 15.38 -0.55
N TYR A 410 5.42 14.79 -1.75
CA TYR A 410 5.55 15.53 -3.00
C TYR A 410 4.44 16.58 -3.14
N ALA A 411 3.18 16.22 -2.89
CA ALA A 411 2.04 17.13 -2.96
C ALA A 411 2.16 18.27 -1.93
N ALA A 412 2.68 18.00 -0.73
CA ALA A 412 2.98 19.02 0.25
C ALA A 412 4.05 20.02 -0.24
N LEU A 413 5.11 19.52 -0.90
CA LEU A 413 6.11 20.40 -1.51
C LEU A 413 5.55 21.16 -2.72
N ALA A 414 4.84 20.48 -3.62
CA ALA A 414 4.21 21.07 -4.80
C ALA A 414 3.19 22.15 -4.43
N GLY A 415 2.44 21.94 -3.35
CA GLY A 415 1.50 22.92 -2.80
C GLY A 415 2.14 24.25 -2.41
N VAL A 416 3.45 24.32 -2.16
CA VAL A 416 4.13 25.58 -1.83
C VAL A 416 5.11 26.06 -2.89
N THR A 417 5.61 25.17 -3.75
CA THR A 417 6.54 25.51 -4.84
C THR A 417 5.87 25.73 -6.20
N LEU A 418 4.70 25.11 -6.44
CA LEU A 418 3.97 25.16 -7.72
C LEU A 418 2.64 25.93 -7.59
N GLN A 419 1.91 25.77 -6.48
CA GLN A 419 0.67 26.50 -6.19
C GLN A 419 0.84 27.48 -5.03
N GLN A 420 1.54 28.58 -5.29
CA GLN A 420 1.95 29.53 -4.25
C GLN A 420 0.78 30.19 -3.49
N ASP A 421 1.05 30.62 -2.26
CA ASP A 421 0.20 31.49 -1.44
C ASP A 421 -1.13 30.87 -0.95
N ILE A 422 -1.29 29.54 -1.07
CA ILE A 422 -2.43 28.80 -0.51
C ILE A 422 -2.17 28.36 0.93
N TYR A 423 -0.97 27.83 1.21
CA TYR A 423 -0.63 27.22 2.49
C TYR A 423 0.31 28.09 3.33
N ARG A 424 0.11 28.14 4.65
CA ARG A 424 1.01 28.80 5.61
C ARG A 424 2.26 28.01 5.92
N CYS A 425 2.21 26.70 5.76
CA CYS A 425 3.35 25.80 6.00
C CYS A 425 3.18 24.47 5.27
N ALA A 426 4.29 23.80 5.00
CA ALA A 426 4.31 22.45 4.42
C ALA A 426 5.18 21.50 5.26
N VAL A 427 4.68 20.29 5.55
CA VAL A 427 5.44 19.19 6.14
C VAL A 427 5.46 18.02 5.16
N ALA A 428 6.65 17.66 4.71
CA ALA A 428 6.87 16.65 3.68
C ALA A 428 7.70 15.49 4.27
N VAL A 429 7.05 14.35 4.47
CA VAL A 429 7.66 13.12 5.02
C VAL A 429 8.06 12.18 3.88
N ALA A 430 9.29 11.70 3.87
CA ALA A 430 9.85 10.88 2.79
C ALA A 430 9.43 11.33 1.36
N PRO A 431 9.53 12.63 1.01
CA PRO A 431 8.89 13.15 -0.18
C PRO A 431 9.70 12.87 -1.44
N VAL A 432 8.99 12.59 -2.54
CA VAL A 432 9.59 12.78 -3.86
C VAL A 432 9.74 14.29 -4.10
N SER A 433 10.94 14.72 -4.46
CA SER A 433 11.24 16.14 -4.72
C SER A 433 11.71 16.42 -6.16
N ASP A 434 12.11 15.39 -6.90
CA ASP A 434 12.70 15.47 -8.23
C ASP A 434 12.20 14.29 -9.08
N ILE A 435 11.24 14.54 -9.97
CA ILE A 435 10.56 13.50 -10.75
C ILE A 435 11.54 12.73 -11.64
N ARG A 436 12.51 13.44 -12.23
CA ARG A 436 13.52 12.84 -13.10
C ARG A 436 14.42 11.90 -12.31
N LYS A 437 14.81 12.32 -11.11
CA LYS A 437 15.65 11.48 -10.24
C LYS A 437 14.89 10.22 -9.80
N MET A 438 13.66 10.37 -9.33
CA MET A 438 12.80 9.25 -8.94
C MET A 438 12.70 8.23 -10.08
N TYR A 439 12.39 8.69 -11.30
CA TYR A 439 12.31 7.81 -12.47
C TYR A 439 13.60 7.00 -12.69
N TYR A 440 14.77 7.62 -12.68
CA TYR A 440 16.02 6.89 -12.89
C TYR A 440 16.40 5.97 -11.73
N GLU A 441 16.00 6.31 -10.50
CA GLU A 441 16.20 5.47 -9.32
C GLU A 441 15.30 4.23 -9.38
N ASP A 442 14.02 4.39 -9.69
CA ASP A 442 13.06 3.30 -9.82
C ASP A 442 13.40 2.36 -10.98
N VAL A 443 13.77 2.92 -12.15
CA VAL A 443 14.25 2.13 -13.29
C VAL A 443 15.53 1.37 -12.95
N ARG A 444 16.43 1.96 -12.15
CA ARG A 444 17.64 1.25 -11.71
C ARG A 444 17.30 0.15 -10.71
N ALA A 445 16.43 0.43 -9.74
CA ALA A 445 16.00 -0.50 -8.70
C ALA A 445 15.24 -1.70 -9.27
N SER A 446 14.50 -1.52 -10.36
CA SER A 446 13.85 -2.61 -11.11
C SER A 446 14.83 -3.50 -11.89
N GLY A 447 16.12 -3.19 -11.89
CA GLY A 447 17.12 -3.85 -12.72
C GLY A 447 17.05 -3.44 -14.19
N ARG A 448 16.54 -2.23 -14.47
CA ARG A 448 16.26 -1.70 -15.82
C ARG A 448 15.19 -2.49 -16.56
N ASP A 449 14.17 -2.89 -15.82
CA ASP A 449 12.97 -3.53 -16.35
C ASP A 449 12.22 -2.53 -17.25
N ARG A 450 12.09 -2.87 -18.54
CA ARG A 450 11.44 -2.02 -19.55
C ARG A 450 9.94 -1.89 -19.30
N THR A 451 9.34 -2.88 -18.63
CA THR A 451 7.94 -2.81 -18.24
C THR A 451 7.70 -1.78 -17.14
N THR A 452 8.63 -1.70 -16.18
CA THR A 452 8.64 -0.67 -15.16
C THR A 452 8.86 0.71 -15.78
N GLU A 453 9.81 0.83 -16.72
CA GLU A 453 10.10 2.08 -17.45
C GLU A 453 8.83 2.66 -18.11
N LYS A 454 8.14 1.84 -18.91
CA LYS A 454 6.89 2.26 -19.58
C LYS A 454 5.78 2.61 -18.61
N SER A 455 5.66 1.87 -17.51
CA SER A 455 4.66 2.15 -16.47
C SER A 455 4.90 3.52 -15.84
N LEU A 456 6.16 3.88 -15.56
CA LEU A 456 6.52 5.19 -15.00
C LEU A 456 6.29 6.33 -15.99
N GLU A 457 6.64 6.15 -17.27
CA GLU A 457 6.41 7.16 -18.30
C GLU A 457 4.92 7.51 -18.45
N LEU A 458 4.04 6.51 -18.40
CA LEU A 458 2.59 6.73 -18.43
C LEU A 458 2.11 7.54 -17.22
N GLN A 459 2.62 7.24 -16.02
CA GLN A 459 2.17 7.88 -14.79
C GLN A 459 2.71 9.31 -14.63
N LEU A 460 3.96 9.55 -15.01
CA LEU A 460 4.65 10.82 -14.81
C LEU A 460 4.47 11.80 -15.98
N GLY A 461 3.98 11.30 -17.12
CA GLY A 461 3.82 12.10 -18.33
C GLY A 461 5.15 12.43 -19.00
N PRO A 462 5.15 13.37 -19.96
CA PRO A 462 6.28 13.63 -20.86
C PRO A 462 7.54 14.08 -20.13
N GLN A 463 8.67 13.42 -20.41
CA GLN A 463 9.93 13.58 -19.68
C GLN A 463 10.50 15.00 -19.72
N GLU A 464 10.25 15.74 -20.81
CA GLU A 464 10.68 17.12 -21.00
C GLU A 464 9.98 18.10 -20.04
N ARG A 465 8.84 17.70 -19.47
CA ARG A 465 8.05 18.54 -18.55
C ARG A 465 8.27 18.23 -17.08
N TRP A 466 9.07 17.21 -16.74
CA TRP A 466 9.30 16.81 -15.35
C TRP A 466 9.94 17.91 -14.49
N ASP A 467 10.78 18.76 -15.08
CA ASP A 467 11.41 19.87 -14.38
C ASP A 467 10.37 20.94 -13.96
N GLU A 468 9.28 21.11 -14.73
CA GLU A 468 8.19 22.04 -14.41
C GLU A 468 7.47 21.65 -13.12
N VAL A 469 7.34 20.34 -12.89
CA VAL A 469 6.57 19.77 -11.78
C VAL A 469 7.43 19.25 -10.63
N SER A 470 8.76 19.33 -10.74
CA SER A 470 9.68 18.92 -9.66
C SER A 470 9.84 20.01 -8.59
N PRO A 471 9.43 19.80 -7.32
CA PRO A 471 9.57 20.81 -6.27
C PRO A 471 11.02 21.25 -6.02
N TRP A 472 11.99 20.34 -6.12
CA TRP A 472 13.42 20.66 -6.00
C TRP A 472 13.88 21.72 -7.01
N LYS A 473 13.42 21.62 -8.27
CA LYS A 473 13.69 22.60 -9.32
C LYS A 473 13.01 23.94 -9.08
N ASN A 474 11.91 23.92 -8.33
CA ASN A 474 11.07 25.07 -8.03
C ASN A 474 11.24 25.56 -6.58
N ALA A 475 12.28 25.14 -5.85
CA ALA A 475 12.46 25.47 -4.44
C ALA A 475 12.49 26.99 -4.17
N ALA A 476 13.04 27.78 -5.11
CA ALA A 476 13.04 29.25 -5.01
C ALA A 476 11.65 29.89 -5.05
N LYS A 477 10.64 29.16 -5.53
CA LYS A 477 9.23 29.56 -5.54
C LYS A 477 8.50 29.19 -4.24
N ALA A 478 9.12 28.49 -3.29
CA ALA A 478 8.46 28.16 -2.03
C ALA A 478 7.88 29.42 -1.36
N SER A 479 6.55 29.44 -1.19
CA SER A 479 5.79 30.56 -0.62
C SER A 479 5.63 30.47 0.90
N ALA A 480 5.96 29.33 1.50
CA ALA A 480 5.80 29.05 2.93
C ALA A 480 7.02 28.31 3.52
N PRO A 481 7.21 28.32 4.85
CA PRO A 481 8.18 27.47 5.54
C PRO A 481 7.93 25.98 5.30
N VAL A 482 9.02 25.22 5.08
CA VAL A 482 8.97 23.79 4.76
C VAL A 482 9.68 22.95 5.82
N MET A 483 9.02 21.91 6.34
CA MET A 483 9.67 20.86 7.10
C MET A 483 9.81 19.60 6.25
N LEU A 484 11.02 19.03 6.24
CA LEU A 484 11.35 17.76 5.60
C LEU A 484 11.64 16.75 6.71
N ILE A 485 10.96 15.61 6.73
CA ILE A 485 11.24 14.51 7.67
C ILE A 485 11.52 13.26 6.84
N HIS A 486 12.60 12.52 7.10
CA HIS A 486 12.98 11.43 6.20
C HIS A 486 13.82 10.35 6.89
N GLY A 487 13.45 9.08 6.70
CA GLY A 487 14.26 7.92 7.05
C GLY A 487 15.62 7.92 6.35
N ARG A 488 16.69 7.62 7.09
CA ARG A 488 18.03 7.49 6.49
C ARG A 488 18.18 6.24 5.63
N ASP A 489 17.39 5.22 5.93
CA ASP A 489 17.47 3.89 5.31
C ASP A 489 16.31 3.64 4.35
N ASP A 490 15.62 4.71 3.92
CA ASP A 490 14.53 4.67 2.95
C ASP A 490 15.04 4.15 1.58
N THR A 491 14.50 3.02 1.15
CA THR A 491 14.84 2.39 -0.14
C THR A 491 13.80 2.61 -1.23
N VAL A 492 12.68 3.27 -0.91
CA VAL A 492 11.59 3.57 -1.87
C VAL A 492 11.78 4.97 -2.44
N VAL A 493 11.94 5.98 -1.58
CA VAL A 493 12.29 7.34 -1.97
C VAL A 493 13.59 7.67 -1.27
N PRO A 494 14.75 7.54 -1.91
CA PRO A 494 16.03 7.70 -1.21
C PRO A 494 16.17 9.07 -0.51
N TYR A 495 16.76 9.08 0.70
CA TYR A 495 16.95 10.27 1.56
C TYR A 495 17.49 11.51 0.83
N VAL A 496 18.27 11.30 -0.23
CA VAL A 496 18.80 12.34 -1.11
C VAL A 496 17.72 13.28 -1.67
N HIS A 497 16.46 12.84 -1.80
CA HIS A 497 15.36 13.71 -2.19
C HIS A 497 15.12 14.85 -1.19
N SER A 498 15.07 14.55 0.11
CA SER A 498 14.95 15.57 1.16
C SER A 498 16.24 16.36 1.32
N HIS A 499 17.42 15.71 1.26
CA HIS A 499 18.69 16.43 1.36
C HIS A 499 18.84 17.48 0.27
N ARG A 500 18.60 17.12 -1.00
CA ARG A 500 18.70 18.06 -2.13
C ARG A 500 17.64 19.15 -2.07
N MET A 501 16.43 18.83 -1.61
CA MET A 501 15.39 19.85 -1.39
C MET A 501 15.81 20.85 -0.32
N ALA A 502 16.37 20.38 0.80
CA ALA A 502 16.89 21.23 1.87
C ALA A 502 18.02 22.15 1.36
N ASP A 503 18.97 21.62 0.58
CA ASP A 503 20.03 22.41 -0.04
C ASP A 503 19.47 23.47 -0.98
N ALA A 504 18.50 23.11 -1.84
CA ALA A 504 17.87 24.06 -2.77
C ALA A 504 17.08 25.16 -2.05
N LEU A 505 16.37 24.82 -0.97
CA LEU A 505 15.66 25.81 -0.13
C LEU A 505 16.67 26.73 0.57
N LYS A 506 17.78 26.19 1.07
CA LYS A 506 18.87 26.96 1.68
C LYS A 506 19.48 27.96 0.70
N ASP A 507 19.84 27.50 -0.50
CA ASP A 507 20.45 28.33 -1.55
C ASP A 507 19.49 29.45 -1.99
N ALA A 508 18.19 29.14 -2.05
CA ALA A 508 17.14 30.11 -2.33
C ALA A 508 16.73 30.99 -1.12
N LYS A 509 17.39 30.83 0.04
CA LYS A 509 17.11 31.55 1.29
C LYS A 509 15.66 31.42 1.76
N LYS A 510 15.06 30.26 1.55
CA LYS A 510 13.71 29.92 2.02
C LYS A 510 13.77 29.27 3.41
N PRO A 511 12.82 29.55 4.32
CA PRO A 511 12.80 28.92 5.63
C PRO A 511 12.54 27.42 5.53
N TYR A 512 13.39 26.60 6.14
CA TYR A 512 13.19 25.16 6.17
C TYR A 512 13.72 24.50 7.45
N VAL A 513 13.25 23.28 7.71
CA VAL A 513 13.79 22.36 8.72
C VAL A 513 13.96 20.98 8.08
N LEU A 514 15.06 20.30 8.37
CA LEU A 514 15.29 18.91 7.95
C LEU A 514 15.49 18.03 9.19
N VAL A 515 14.65 16.99 9.33
CA VAL A 515 14.67 16.03 10.43
C VAL A 515 14.99 14.64 9.86
N PRO A 516 16.25 14.18 9.93
CA PRO A 516 16.58 12.80 9.62
C PRO A 516 16.06 11.86 10.71
N LEU A 517 15.53 10.71 10.30
CA LEU A 517 15.15 9.60 11.17
C LEU A 517 16.17 8.48 10.98
N GLU A 518 17.04 8.28 11.97
CA GLU A 518 18.11 7.28 11.91
C GLU A 518 17.54 5.85 12.04
N GLY A 519 17.98 4.92 11.19
CA GLY A 519 17.52 3.52 11.21
C GLY A 519 16.13 3.28 10.63
N GLU A 520 15.48 4.30 10.08
CA GLU A 520 14.08 4.24 9.64
C GLU A 520 13.95 4.08 8.12
N ASP A 521 12.94 3.30 7.73
CA ASP A 521 12.57 3.00 6.35
C ASP A 521 11.47 3.95 5.80
N HIS A 522 10.97 3.66 4.60
CA HIS A 522 9.90 4.43 3.97
C HIS A 522 8.56 4.36 4.74
N TRP A 523 8.34 3.28 5.49
CA TRP A 523 7.05 2.89 6.07
C TRP A 523 6.83 3.41 7.48
N LEU A 524 7.85 4.06 8.05
CA LEU A 524 7.92 4.39 9.46
C LEU A 524 7.74 3.15 10.35
N SER A 525 8.47 2.08 10.04
CA SER A 525 8.34 0.79 10.70
C SER A 525 8.67 0.85 12.20
N LEU A 526 9.51 1.78 12.63
CA LEU A 526 9.94 1.87 14.01
C LEU A 526 9.02 2.78 14.86
N SER A 527 8.64 2.30 16.05
CA SER A 527 7.75 3.07 16.94
C SER A 527 8.37 4.37 17.46
N SER A 528 9.68 4.39 17.68
CA SER A 528 10.41 5.55 18.22
C SER A 528 10.43 6.73 17.24
N THR A 529 10.68 6.44 15.98
CA THR A 529 10.76 7.39 14.87
C THR A 529 9.38 7.80 14.38
N ARG A 530 8.35 6.94 14.46
CA ARG A 530 6.94 7.39 14.32
C ARG A 530 6.59 8.48 15.32
N LYS A 531 7.01 8.33 16.58
CA LYS A 531 6.81 9.35 17.63
C LYS A 531 7.60 10.63 17.32
N GLN A 532 8.89 10.51 16.99
CA GLN A 532 9.73 11.65 16.61
C GLN A 532 9.16 12.42 15.42
N MET A 533 8.69 11.71 14.39
CA MET A 533 8.06 12.29 13.20
C MET A 533 6.81 13.07 13.59
N LEU A 534 5.89 12.47 14.36
CA LEU A 534 4.69 13.17 14.81
C LEU A 534 4.99 14.39 15.66
N GLU A 535 5.89 14.28 16.63
CA GLU A 535 6.27 15.41 17.50
C GLU A 535 6.85 16.58 16.69
N ALA A 536 7.72 16.29 15.72
CA ALA A 536 8.29 17.30 14.84
C ALA A 536 7.23 17.95 13.93
N ALA A 537 6.40 17.13 13.26
CA ALA A 537 5.38 17.60 12.34
C ALA A 537 4.32 18.46 13.05
N VAL A 538 3.80 17.97 14.17
CA VAL A 538 2.88 18.70 15.05
C VAL A 538 3.48 20.03 15.49
N GLY A 539 4.68 20.01 16.08
CA GLY A 539 5.27 21.21 16.64
C GLY A 539 5.55 22.27 15.57
N PHE A 540 5.84 21.84 14.35
CA PHE A 540 5.99 22.73 13.20
C PHE A 540 4.66 23.36 12.77
N VAL A 541 3.60 22.57 12.67
CA VAL A 541 2.25 23.07 12.33
C VAL A 541 1.75 24.03 13.42
N GLU A 542 1.90 23.70 14.70
CA GLU A 542 1.51 24.58 15.81
C GLU A 542 2.23 25.93 15.77
N LYS A 543 3.53 25.92 15.43
CA LYS A 543 4.32 27.15 15.30
C LYS A 543 3.87 28.04 14.15
N HIS A 544 3.51 27.46 13.01
CA HIS A 544 3.27 28.20 11.76
C HIS A 544 1.79 28.40 11.42
N ASN A 545 0.91 27.64 12.07
CA ASN A 545 -0.54 27.73 11.97
C ASN A 545 -1.17 27.48 13.34
N PRO A 546 -0.99 28.36 14.33
CA PRO A 546 -1.50 28.14 15.69
C PRO A 546 -2.99 27.75 15.69
N ALA A 547 -3.39 26.85 16.58
CA ALA A 547 -4.75 26.32 16.62
C ALA A 547 -5.79 27.32 17.19
N ASP A 548 -5.32 28.23 18.04
CA ASP A 548 -6.13 29.25 18.74
C ASP A 548 -5.68 30.67 18.38
#